data_AF-T1BVH5-F1
#
_entry.id   AF-T1BVH5-F1
#
_cell.length_a   1.000
_cell.length_b   1.000
_cell.length_c   1.000
_cell.angle_alpha   90.00
_cell.angle_beta   90.00
_cell.angle_gamma   90.00
#
_symmetry.space_group_name_H-M   'P 1'
#
loop_
_entity.id
_entity.type
_entity.pdbx_description
1 polymer ?
#
loop_
_entity_poly.entity_id
_entity_poly.type
_entity_poly.pdbx_seq_one_letter_code
_entity_poly.pdbx_strand_id
1 'polypeptide(L)'
;ARPSSPGAGSRSLLPLEEQLDVEARKAELISRMGSSREAFALEGWMPKDRVDGLAQGLEGLTGGRTLLFPVKSEESPPTLLKNRRGPRTYEFFIRFYSFPQSAEIDPTLVFAIVFPIFFGVMLGDVGYGAVILAICLWLIWRVGNPRAGRTLVPRSLVRFTTMIMPPSGMKQLAKALIPGCLVAMGLGVLFDEYFGFSLAQITFGHFNFQLFDPVSNSGVAKLLLYAGYTGLAMVSLGFLFGVVNSLTEGKKREAIAKGIWLVLAWDIALAGLALLHKQITINPVATPLTGVFLGVAVVLILGVAALEGGQGAIEVMSLVSHILSYTRLVGILL
;
A
#
# COMPACT_ATOMS: atom_id res chain seq x y z
N ALA A 1 8.49 28.01 -49.10
CA ALA A 1 8.04 26.93 -48.20
C ALA A 1 8.94 26.89 -46.97
N ARG A 2 8.50 27.50 -45.86
CA ARG A 2 9.06 27.29 -44.52
C ARG A 2 7.91 26.77 -43.66
N PRO A 3 8.06 25.68 -42.89
CA PRO A 3 7.00 25.22 -42.03
C PRO A 3 6.87 26.22 -40.87
N SER A 4 5.74 26.92 -40.85
CA SER A 4 5.31 27.75 -39.73
C SER A 4 5.20 26.89 -38.47
N SER A 5 5.71 27.44 -37.37
CA SER A 5 5.78 26.87 -36.03
C SER A 5 4.55 26.01 -35.62
N PRO A 6 4.76 24.78 -35.10
CA PRO A 6 3.67 23.92 -34.62
C PRO A 6 3.05 24.35 -33.27
N GLY A 7 3.35 25.56 -32.77
CA GLY A 7 3.01 25.96 -31.39
C GLY A 7 1.83 26.94 -31.23
N ALA A 8 1.36 27.58 -32.30
CA ALA A 8 0.34 28.64 -32.20
C ALA A 8 -1.09 28.11 -32.31
N GLY A 9 -1.37 27.22 -33.27
CA GLY A 9 -2.72 26.66 -33.48
C GLY A 9 -3.15 25.65 -32.42
N SER A 10 -2.21 24.89 -31.82
CA SER A 10 -2.57 23.89 -30.79
C SER A 10 -3.04 24.55 -29.48
N ARG A 11 -2.56 25.76 -29.17
CA ARG A 11 -2.95 26.49 -27.95
C ARG A 11 -4.34 27.13 -28.04
N SER A 12 -4.82 27.46 -29.24
CA SER A 12 -6.17 28.00 -29.44
C SER A 12 -7.24 26.91 -29.52
N LEU A 13 -6.87 25.67 -29.86
CA LEU A 13 -7.80 24.54 -29.98
C LEU A 13 -8.09 23.86 -28.63
N LEU A 14 -7.11 23.81 -27.72
CA LEU A 14 -7.23 23.21 -26.39
C LEU A 14 -8.46 23.71 -25.60
N PRO A 15 -8.69 25.04 -25.47
CA PRO A 15 -9.87 25.54 -24.76
C PRO A 15 -11.20 25.18 -25.46
N LEU A 16 -11.19 25.10 -26.79
CA LEU A 16 -12.37 24.75 -27.58
C LEU A 16 -12.71 23.27 -27.40
N GLU A 17 -11.69 22.41 -27.37
CA GLU A 17 -11.81 20.98 -27.11
C GLU A 17 -12.34 20.74 -25.68
N GLU A 18 -11.76 21.40 -24.66
CA GLU A 18 -12.27 21.34 -23.29
C GLU A 18 -13.73 21.78 -23.19
N GLN A 19 -14.11 22.86 -23.89
CA GLN A 19 -15.49 23.34 -23.89
C GLN A 19 -16.45 22.35 -24.56
N LEU A 20 -16.08 21.78 -25.72
CA LEU A 20 -16.88 20.77 -26.40
C LEU A 20 -17.03 19.50 -25.56
N ASP A 21 -15.98 19.09 -24.85
CA ASP A 21 -15.98 17.93 -23.96
C ASP A 21 -16.92 18.14 -22.76
N VAL A 22 -16.98 19.37 -22.23
CA VAL A 22 -17.95 19.76 -21.20
C VAL A 22 -19.38 19.74 -21.73
N GLU A 23 -19.64 20.30 -22.91
CA GLU A 23 -20.97 20.28 -23.53
C GLU A 23 -21.44 18.85 -23.86
N ALA A 24 -20.54 17.99 -24.34
CA ALA A 24 -20.83 16.58 -24.59
C ALA A 24 -21.24 15.85 -23.30
N ARG A 25 -20.51 16.05 -22.19
CA ARG A 25 -20.86 15.46 -20.88
C ARG A 25 -22.21 15.97 -20.34
N LYS A 26 -22.56 17.24 -20.56
CA LYS A 26 -23.88 17.78 -20.19
C LYS A 26 -24.99 17.11 -20.99
N ALA A 27 -24.81 16.94 -22.29
CA ALA A 27 -25.79 16.25 -23.14
C ALA A 27 -25.97 14.78 -22.73
N GLU A 28 -24.88 14.10 -22.36
CA GLU A 28 -24.93 12.73 -21.84
C GLU A 28 -25.64 12.64 -20.48
N LEU A 29 -25.50 13.65 -19.61
CA LEU A 29 -26.26 13.71 -18.37
C LEU A 29 -27.76 13.86 -18.61
N ILE A 30 -28.17 14.64 -19.62
CA ILE A 30 -29.60 14.82 -19.96
C ILE A 30 -30.26 13.50 -20.34
N SER A 31 -29.55 12.60 -21.04
CA SER A 31 -30.10 11.28 -21.40
C SER A 31 -30.21 10.32 -20.21
N ARG A 32 -29.46 10.56 -19.12
CA ARG A 32 -29.49 9.76 -17.89
C ARG A 32 -30.46 10.29 -16.83
N MET A 33 -31.07 11.46 -17.07
CA MET A 33 -32.07 12.05 -16.16
C MET A 33 -33.47 11.54 -16.46
N GLY A 34 -34.27 11.32 -15.42
CA GLY A 34 -35.72 11.18 -15.58
C GLY A 34 -36.32 12.57 -15.80
N SER A 35 -36.94 12.82 -16.95
CA SER A 35 -37.61 14.11 -17.20
C SER A 35 -39.11 13.91 -17.50
N SER A 36 -39.93 14.80 -16.94
CA SER A 36 -41.32 15.01 -17.31
C SER A 36 -41.49 16.43 -17.88
N ARG A 37 -42.71 16.80 -18.31
CA ARG A 37 -42.99 18.16 -18.81
C ARG A 37 -42.79 19.25 -17.75
N GLU A 38 -42.84 18.90 -16.46
CA GLU A 38 -42.85 19.87 -15.36
C GLU A 38 -41.78 19.59 -14.28
N ALA A 39 -41.14 18.42 -14.30
CA ALA A 39 -40.16 18.03 -13.29
C ALA A 39 -38.99 17.24 -13.89
N PHE A 40 -37.83 17.34 -13.24
CA PHE A 40 -36.65 16.51 -13.52
C PHE A 40 -36.26 15.76 -12.25
N ALA A 41 -35.78 14.53 -12.42
CA ALA A 41 -35.28 13.69 -11.35
C ALA A 41 -33.87 13.20 -11.73
N LEU A 42 -32.95 13.32 -10.79
CA LEU A 42 -31.57 12.85 -10.92
C LEU A 42 -31.19 12.08 -9.67
N GLU A 43 -30.64 10.89 -9.86
CA GLU A 43 -30.11 10.05 -8.81
C GLU A 43 -28.59 10.00 -8.93
N GLY A 44 -27.90 10.02 -7.78
CA GLY A 44 -26.44 9.99 -7.77
C GLY A 44 -25.87 9.87 -6.36
N TRP A 45 -24.63 9.41 -6.31
CA TRP A 45 -23.89 9.23 -5.07
C TRP A 45 -23.19 10.51 -4.63
N MET A 46 -23.36 10.89 -3.37
CA MET A 46 -22.70 12.06 -2.79
C MET A 46 -22.25 11.77 -1.35
N PRO A 47 -21.08 12.28 -0.92
CA PRO A 47 -20.68 12.21 0.48
C PRO A 47 -21.67 12.94 1.38
N LYS A 48 -22.02 12.33 2.53
CA LYS A 48 -22.94 12.92 3.52
C LYS A 48 -22.55 14.35 3.91
N ASP A 49 -21.25 14.60 4.08
CA ASP A 49 -20.68 15.92 4.40
C ASP A 49 -21.03 17.04 3.39
N ARG A 50 -21.42 16.69 2.16
CA ARG A 50 -21.72 17.66 1.08
C ARG A 50 -23.20 17.84 0.79
N VAL A 51 -24.07 17.05 1.43
CA VAL A 51 -25.52 17.10 1.22
C VAL A 51 -26.08 18.47 1.55
N ASP A 52 -25.71 19.02 2.71
CA ASP A 52 -26.23 20.31 3.18
C ASP A 52 -25.82 21.48 2.27
N GLY A 53 -24.57 21.45 1.77
CA GLY A 53 -24.07 22.46 0.85
C GLY A 53 -24.77 22.43 -0.51
N LEU A 54 -25.13 21.23 -0.99
CA LEU A 54 -25.91 21.08 -2.22
C LEU A 54 -27.35 21.58 -2.02
N ALA A 55 -27.98 21.23 -0.89
CA ALA A 55 -29.35 21.65 -0.57
C ALA A 55 -29.48 23.18 -0.57
N GLN A 56 -28.57 23.87 0.12
CA GLN A 56 -28.55 25.35 0.16
C GLN A 56 -28.33 25.97 -1.23
N GLY A 57 -27.41 25.40 -2.03
CA GLY A 57 -27.14 25.89 -3.39
C GLY A 57 -28.35 25.72 -4.32
N LEU A 58 -29.06 24.59 -4.22
CA LEU A 58 -30.24 24.31 -5.02
C LEU A 58 -31.44 25.16 -4.58
N GLU A 59 -31.64 25.36 -3.28
CA GLU A 59 -32.68 26.26 -2.77
C GLU A 59 -32.51 27.70 -3.30
N GLY A 60 -31.28 28.21 -3.32
CA GLY A 60 -30.97 29.54 -3.86
C GLY A 60 -31.24 29.69 -5.36
N LEU A 61 -31.06 28.63 -6.15
CA LEU A 61 -31.27 28.65 -7.61
C LEU A 61 -32.72 28.40 -8.01
N THR A 62 -33.45 27.58 -7.25
CA THR A 62 -34.82 27.14 -7.59
C THR A 62 -35.91 27.81 -6.77
N GLY A 63 -35.55 28.69 -5.83
CA GLY A 63 -36.51 29.35 -4.95
C GLY A 63 -37.28 28.37 -4.07
N GLY A 64 -36.61 27.30 -3.60
CA GLY A 64 -37.19 26.30 -2.69
C GLY A 64 -38.05 25.21 -3.35
N ARG A 65 -38.01 25.06 -4.68
CA ARG A 65 -38.76 24.00 -5.40
C ARG A 65 -38.00 22.68 -5.56
N THR A 66 -36.87 22.52 -4.88
CA THR A 66 -36.06 21.30 -4.97
C THR A 66 -36.35 20.38 -3.78
N LEU A 67 -36.58 19.10 -4.06
CA LEU A 67 -36.73 18.06 -3.04
C LEU A 67 -35.52 17.12 -3.09
N LEU A 68 -34.82 16.98 -1.97
CA LEU A 68 -33.68 16.09 -1.78
C LEU A 68 -34.07 14.99 -0.82
N PHE A 69 -34.01 13.73 -1.26
CA PHE A 69 -34.31 12.57 -0.43
C PHE A 69 -33.18 11.55 -0.48
N PRO A 70 -32.74 11.00 0.67
CA PRO A 70 -31.82 9.87 0.67
C PRO A 70 -32.55 8.61 0.20
N VAL A 71 -32.13 8.06 -0.94
CA VAL A 71 -32.63 6.77 -1.45
C VAL A 71 -31.82 5.65 -0.79
N LYS A 72 -32.51 4.65 -0.24
CA LYS A 72 -31.86 3.39 0.20
C LYS A 72 -31.69 2.51 -1.03
N SER A 73 -30.45 2.40 -1.51
CA SER A 73 -30.08 1.50 -2.61
C SER A 73 -29.40 0.25 -2.06
N GLU A 74 -29.64 -0.90 -2.68
CA GLU A 74 -28.87 -2.14 -2.43
C GLU A 74 -27.52 -2.15 -3.19
N GLU A 75 -27.30 -1.20 -4.10
CA GLU A 75 -26.03 -1.07 -4.81
C GLU A 75 -24.93 -0.55 -3.90
N SER A 76 -23.72 -1.08 -4.08
CA SER A 76 -22.52 -0.67 -3.37
C SER A 76 -22.14 0.78 -3.75
N PRO A 77 -22.01 1.69 -2.78
CA PRO A 77 -21.64 3.07 -3.06
C PRO A 77 -20.21 3.17 -3.63
N PRO A 78 -19.91 4.21 -4.42
CA PRO A 78 -18.56 4.46 -4.90
C PRO A 78 -17.62 4.81 -3.73
N THR A 79 -16.40 4.28 -3.79
CA THR A 79 -15.40 4.50 -2.74
C THR A 79 -14.77 5.89 -2.85
N LEU A 80 -14.87 6.68 -1.77
CA LEU A 80 -14.17 7.96 -1.63
C LEU A 80 -13.10 7.89 -0.54
N LEU A 81 -11.83 7.87 -0.95
CA LEU A 81 -10.68 7.93 -0.03
C LEU A 81 -10.47 9.37 0.48
N LYS A 82 -10.49 9.56 1.80
CA LYS A 82 -10.28 10.85 2.47
C LYS A 82 -9.07 10.76 3.41
N ASN A 83 -7.86 10.66 2.87
CA ASN A 83 -6.65 10.59 3.69
C ASN A 83 -6.06 11.97 4.04
N ARG A 84 -5.36 12.02 5.18
CA ARG A 84 -4.56 13.18 5.60
C ARG A 84 -3.39 13.41 4.62
N ARG A 85 -2.83 14.63 4.61
CA ARG A 85 -1.82 15.07 3.62
C ARG A 85 -0.59 14.15 3.49
N GLY A 86 -0.18 13.46 4.57
CA GLY A 86 0.91 12.49 4.57
C GLY A 86 0.58 11.22 3.77
N PRO A 87 -0.30 10.34 4.30
CA PRO A 87 -0.67 9.07 3.66
C PRO A 87 -1.28 9.24 2.26
N ARG A 88 -1.82 10.42 1.93
CA ARG A 88 -2.34 10.72 0.59
C ARG A 88 -1.35 10.45 -0.55
N THR A 89 -0.05 10.55 -0.30
CA THR A 89 0.97 10.26 -1.32
C THR A 89 0.98 8.77 -1.70
N TYR A 90 0.55 7.90 -0.79
CA TYR A 90 0.51 6.46 -0.95
C TYR A 90 -0.81 5.94 -1.56
N GLU A 91 -1.85 6.78 -1.64
CA GLU A 91 -3.14 6.41 -2.28
C GLU A 91 -2.95 5.95 -3.73
N PHE A 92 -1.97 6.50 -4.45
CA PHE A 92 -1.66 6.11 -5.82
C PHE A 92 -1.27 4.63 -5.93
N PHE A 93 -0.49 4.13 -4.98
CA PHE A 93 -0.08 2.72 -4.96
C PHE A 93 -1.26 1.80 -4.66
N ILE A 94 -2.15 2.21 -3.75
CA ILE A 94 -3.37 1.45 -3.45
C ILE A 94 -4.28 1.40 -4.68
N ARG A 95 -4.53 2.55 -5.32
CA ARG A 95 -5.34 2.64 -6.56
C ARG A 95 -4.78 1.80 -7.71
N PHE A 96 -3.46 1.62 -7.77
CA PHE A 96 -2.82 0.79 -8.79
C PHE A 96 -3.07 -0.71 -8.57
N TYR A 97 -3.25 -1.15 -7.32
CA TYR A 97 -3.53 -2.55 -6.99
C TYR A 97 -5.02 -2.88 -7.15
N SER A 98 -5.89 -2.17 -6.44
CA SER A 98 -7.35 -2.22 -6.58
C SER A 98 -8.00 -1.14 -5.72
N PHE A 99 -9.22 -0.70 -6.10
CA PHE A 99 -10.01 0.14 -5.21
C PHE A 99 -10.53 -0.70 -4.03
N PRO A 100 -10.34 -0.25 -2.77
CA PRO A 100 -10.96 -0.93 -1.64
C PRO A 100 -12.48 -0.80 -1.73
N GLN A 101 -13.19 -1.79 -1.22
CA GLN A 101 -14.65 -1.71 -1.15
C GLN A 101 -15.05 -0.62 -0.15
N SER A 102 -16.24 -0.06 -0.34
CA SER A 102 -16.72 1.08 0.46
C SER A 102 -16.89 0.78 1.96
N ALA A 103 -16.98 -0.49 2.36
CA ALA A 103 -17.05 -0.91 3.75
C ALA A 103 -15.69 -1.37 4.32
N GLU A 104 -14.65 -1.46 3.48
CA GLU A 104 -13.35 -1.98 3.89
C GLU A 104 -12.48 -0.91 4.56
N ILE A 105 -11.62 -1.39 5.47
CA ILE A 105 -10.62 -0.54 6.11
C ILE A 105 -9.59 -0.11 5.06
N ASP A 106 -9.33 1.19 4.98
CA ASP A 106 -8.32 1.73 4.07
C ASP A 106 -6.90 1.29 4.49
N PRO A 107 -6.20 0.47 3.69
CA PRO A 107 -4.84 0.02 4.01
C PRO A 107 -3.78 1.11 3.79
N THR A 108 -4.15 2.28 3.23
CA THR A 108 -3.22 3.35 2.84
C THR A 108 -2.34 3.80 4.01
N LEU A 109 -2.89 3.92 5.22
CA LEU A 109 -2.11 4.36 6.38
C LEU A 109 -1.04 3.34 6.77
N VAL A 110 -1.38 2.05 6.78
CA VAL A 110 -0.42 0.99 7.08
C VAL A 110 0.63 0.94 6.00
N PHE A 111 0.22 0.97 4.73
CA PHE A 111 1.16 1.00 3.62
C PHE A 111 2.14 2.18 3.71
N ALA A 112 1.66 3.36 4.09
CA ALA A 112 2.49 4.56 4.25
C ALA A 112 3.58 4.41 5.34
N ILE A 113 3.35 3.59 6.36
CA ILE A 113 4.33 3.32 7.43
C ILE A 113 5.25 2.16 7.03
N VAL A 114 4.66 1.11 6.48
CA VAL A 114 5.29 -0.17 6.22
C VAL A 114 6.21 -0.13 4.99
N PHE A 115 5.79 0.57 3.94
CA PHE A 115 6.57 0.69 2.70
C PHE A 115 7.95 1.32 2.92
N PRO A 116 8.09 2.49 3.60
CA PRO A 116 9.40 3.06 3.89
C PRO A 116 10.33 2.12 4.69
N ILE A 117 9.77 1.36 5.64
CA ILE A 117 10.54 0.44 6.47
C ILE A 117 11.07 -0.71 5.61
N PHE A 118 10.22 -1.37 4.81
CA PHE A 118 10.66 -2.45 3.94
C PHE A 118 11.65 -1.98 2.87
N PHE A 119 11.39 -0.82 2.25
CA PHE A 119 12.33 -0.24 1.30
C PHE A 119 13.69 0.04 1.96
N GLY A 120 13.68 0.57 3.18
CA GLY A 120 14.89 0.82 3.94
C GLY A 120 15.68 -0.46 4.25
N VAL A 121 14.99 -1.50 4.73
CA VAL A 121 15.61 -2.80 5.06
C VAL A 121 16.14 -3.50 3.80
N MET A 122 15.47 -3.37 2.65
CA MET A 122 15.94 -3.96 1.39
C MET A 122 17.17 -3.26 0.84
N LEU A 123 17.26 -1.92 0.98
CA LEU A 123 18.36 -1.15 0.40
C LEU A 123 19.59 -1.16 1.31
N GLY A 124 19.40 -1.02 2.62
CA GLY A 124 20.46 -1.22 3.62
C GLY A 124 21.70 -0.32 3.52
N ASP A 125 21.75 0.66 2.62
CA ASP A 125 23.00 1.37 2.27
C ASP A 125 22.82 2.90 2.21
N VAL A 126 23.79 3.63 2.77
CA VAL A 126 23.78 5.10 2.83
C VAL A 126 24.02 5.75 1.46
N GLY A 127 24.97 5.22 0.69
CA GLY A 127 25.35 5.73 -0.63
C GLY A 127 24.23 5.56 -1.65
N TYR A 128 23.69 4.35 -1.79
CA TYR A 128 22.55 4.12 -2.68
C TYR A 128 21.31 4.89 -2.23
N GLY A 129 21.05 4.96 -0.92
CA GLY A 129 19.97 5.77 -0.35
C GLY A 129 20.09 7.26 -0.73
N ALA A 130 21.29 7.82 -0.65
CA ALA A 130 21.55 9.22 -1.01
C ALA A 130 21.40 9.47 -2.52
N VAL A 131 21.85 8.55 -3.38
CA VAL A 131 21.71 8.66 -4.85
C VAL A 131 20.23 8.63 -5.24
N ILE A 132 19.46 7.67 -4.70
CA ILE A 132 18.02 7.56 -4.99
C ILE A 132 17.27 8.79 -4.46
N LEU A 133 17.64 9.30 -3.28
CA LEU A 133 17.09 10.53 -2.72
C LEU A 133 17.34 11.73 -3.65
N ALA A 134 18.57 11.88 -4.16
CA ALA A 134 18.92 12.95 -5.09
C ALA A 134 18.10 12.87 -6.39
N ILE A 135 17.91 11.66 -6.94
CA ILE A 135 17.07 11.43 -8.13
C ILE A 135 15.60 11.81 -7.83
N CYS A 136 15.08 11.45 -6.66
CA CYS A 136 13.70 11.79 -6.26
C CYS A 136 13.50 13.31 -6.15
N LEU A 137 14.44 14.01 -5.51
CA LEU A 137 14.40 15.47 -5.38
C LEU A 137 14.50 16.15 -6.76
N TRP A 138 15.40 15.67 -7.61
CA TRP A 138 15.54 16.13 -8.99
C TRP A 138 14.24 15.95 -9.78
N LEU A 139 13.56 14.81 -9.63
CA LEU A 139 12.30 14.53 -10.31
C LEU A 139 11.17 15.44 -9.84
N ILE A 140 11.05 15.68 -8.53
CA ILE A 140 10.03 16.58 -7.96
C ILE A 140 10.24 18.00 -8.47
N TRP A 141 11.50 18.46 -8.48
CA TRP A 141 11.86 19.77 -9.01
C TRP A 141 11.55 19.86 -10.50
N ARG A 142 11.88 18.82 -11.28
CA ARG A 142 11.64 18.77 -12.72
C ARG A 142 10.16 18.83 -13.09
N VAL A 143 9.32 18.04 -12.42
CA VAL A 143 7.87 18.03 -12.65
C VAL A 143 7.23 19.32 -12.14
N GLY A 144 7.75 19.92 -11.07
CA GLY A 144 7.29 21.21 -10.56
C GLY A 144 7.63 22.40 -11.45
N ASN A 145 8.69 22.31 -12.26
CA ASN A 145 9.18 23.42 -13.08
C ASN A 145 9.31 23.04 -14.57
N PRO A 146 8.19 22.94 -15.30
CA PRO A 146 8.18 22.54 -16.72
C PRO A 146 8.88 23.55 -17.66
N ARG A 147 9.16 24.78 -17.18
CA ARG A 147 9.84 25.83 -17.94
C ARG A 147 11.37 25.70 -17.99
N ALA A 148 11.97 24.76 -17.27
CA ALA A 148 13.40 24.49 -17.37
C ALA A 148 13.73 23.86 -18.74
N GLY A 149 14.09 24.72 -19.70
CA GLY A 149 14.24 24.43 -21.12
C GLY A 149 15.55 23.78 -21.58
N ARG A 150 16.32 23.13 -20.70
CA ARG A 150 17.51 22.36 -21.09
C ARG A 150 17.58 21.06 -20.31
N THR A 151 17.25 19.96 -20.99
CA THR A 151 17.28 18.61 -20.42
C THR A 151 18.61 17.94 -20.77
N LEU A 152 19.34 17.44 -19.79
CA LEU A 152 20.43 16.46 -19.97
C LEU A 152 19.90 15.05 -20.28
N VAL A 153 18.60 14.81 -20.06
CA VAL A 153 17.96 13.52 -20.26
C VAL A 153 17.45 13.40 -21.72
N PRO A 154 17.77 12.29 -22.42
CA PRO A 154 17.34 12.11 -23.79
C PRO A 154 15.81 12.10 -23.94
N ARG A 155 15.32 12.62 -25.07
CA ARG A 155 13.89 12.73 -25.36
C ARG A 155 13.16 11.37 -25.36
N SER A 156 13.87 10.28 -25.64
CA SER A 156 13.37 8.91 -25.56
C SER A 156 12.96 8.52 -24.14
N LEU A 157 13.82 8.79 -23.15
CA LEU A 157 13.55 8.49 -21.74
C LEU A 157 12.37 9.31 -21.21
N VAL A 158 12.31 10.60 -21.54
CA VAL A 158 11.16 11.43 -21.15
C VAL A 158 9.86 10.87 -21.73
N ARG A 159 9.85 10.55 -23.03
CA ARG A 159 8.66 10.01 -23.69
C ARG A 159 8.25 8.65 -23.11
N PHE A 160 9.20 7.78 -22.79
CA PHE A 160 8.97 6.50 -22.12
C PHE A 160 8.38 6.68 -20.71
N THR A 161 9.00 7.54 -19.90
CA THR A 161 8.50 7.80 -18.53
C THR A 161 7.09 8.40 -18.53
N THR A 162 6.78 9.31 -19.45
CA THR A 162 5.42 9.88 -19.60
C THR A 162 4.41 8.90 -20.19
N MET A 163 4.87 7.86 -20.90
CA MET A 163 4.01 6.79 -21.41
C MET A 163 3.61 5.81 -20.30
N ILE A 164 4.53 5.54 -19.36
CA ILE A 164 4.26 4.66 -18.21
C ILE A 164 3.38 5.36 -17.17
N MET A 165 3.68 6.62 -16.85
CA MET A 165 3.02 7.31 -15.74
C MET A 165 2.83 8.81 -16.03
N PRO A 166 1.66 9.38 -15.73
CA PRO A 166 1.46 10.82 -15.84
C PRO A 166 2.39 11.59 -14.89
N PRO A 167 2.75 12.86 -15.19
CA PRO A 167 3.67 13.65 -14.37
C PRO A 167 3.26 13.76 -12.90
N SER A 168 1.95 13.82 -12.64
CA SER A 168 1.38 13.83 -11.29
C SER A 168 1.69 12.55 -10.51
N GLY A 169 1.64 11.39 -11.18
CA GLY A 169 1.99 10.10 -10.58
C GLY A 169 3.48 10.02 -10.26
N MET A 170 4.34 10.47 -11.17
CA MET A 170 5.80 10.48 -10.94
C MET A 170 6.18 11.31 -9.70
N LYS A 171 5.53 12.47 -9.51
CA LYS A 171 5.72 13.31 -8.33
C LYS A 171 5.24 12.62 -7.05
N GLN A 172 4.16 11.86 -7.11
CA GLN A 172 3.66 11.10 -5.96
C GLN A 172 4.61 9.94 -5.62
N LEU A 173 5.08 9.20 -6.63
CA LEU A 173 6.05 8.12 -6.45
C LEU A 173 7.36 8.62 -5.81
N ALA A 174 7.96 9.70 -6.33
CA ALA A 174 9.17 10.27 -5.74
C ALA A 174 8.95 10.73 -4.29
N LYS A 175 7.81 11.34 -3.99
CA LYS A 175 7.48 11.74 -2.61
C LYS A 175 7.30 10.55 -1.68
N ALA A 176 6.73 9.45 -2.16
CA ALA A 176 6.54 8.23 -1.37
C ALA A 176 7.87 7.50 -1.08
N LEU A 177 8.87 7.67 -1.96
CA LEU A 177 10.17 7.01 -1.83
C LEU A 177 11.12 7.75 -0.87
N ILE A 178 10.97 9.07 -0.69
CA ILE A 178 11.83 9.87 0.18
C ILE A 178 11.90 9.32 1.62
N PRO A 179 10.78 9.03 2.32
CA PRO A 179 10.84 8.44 3.66
C PRO A 179 11.59 7.12 3.69
N GLY A 180 11.44 6.28 2.65
CA GLY A 180 12.17 5.02 2.52
C GLY A 180 13.68 5.24 2.38
N CYS A 181 14.10 6.23 1.60
CA CYS A 181 15.52 6.57 1.46
C CYS A 181 16.12 7.05 2.80
N LEU A 182 15.36 7.80 3.59
CA LEU A 182 15.81 8.23 4.92
C LEU A 182 15.97 7.04 5.88
N VAL A 183 15.06 6.07 5.85
CA VAL A 183 15.19 4.82 6.63
C VAL A 183 16.36 3.99 6.12
N ALA A 184 16.56 3.87 4.80
CA ALA A 184 17.68 3.16 4.20
C ALA A 184 19.02 3.74 4.66
N MET A 185 19.17 5.08 4.63
CA MET A 185 20.38 5.73 5.12
C MET A 185 20.57 5.51 6.63
N GLY A 186 19.50 5.55 7.43
CA GLY A 186 19.58 5.25 8.86
C GLY A 186 20.03 3.82 9.15
N LEU A 187 19.50 2.84 8.41
CA LEU A 187 19.90 1.44 8.52
C LEU A 187 21.30 1.20 7.95
N GLY A 188 21.70 1.87 6.88
CA GLY A 188 23.04 1.77 6.32
C GLY A 188 24.13 2.30 7.27
N VAL A 189 23.82 3.33 8.07
CA VAL A 189 24.71 3.74 9.17
C VAL A 189 24.80 2.66 10.25
N LEU A 190 23.71 1.93 10.53
CA LEU A 190 23.70 0.84 11.51
C LEU A 190 24.41 -0.43 11.02
N PHE A 191 24.41 -0.67 9.71
CA PHE A 191 25.13 -1.77 9.06
C PHE A 191 26.58 -1.40 8.68
N ASP A 192 26.96 -0.12 8.82
CA ASP A 192 28.23 0.44 8.33
C ASP A 192 28.44 0.25 6.81
N GLU A 193 27.38 0.33 6.01
CA GLU A 193 27.43 0.14 4.56
C GLU A 193 27.31 1.47 3.79
N TYR A 194 28.37 1.82 3.07
CA TYR A 194 28.46 3.00 2.23
C TYR A 194 28.89 2.58 0.80
N PHE A 195 27.95 2.57 -0.15
CA PHE A 195 28.18 2.06 -1.51
C PHE A 195 28.65 0.59 -1.56
N GLY A 196 28.26 -0.21 -0.57
CA GLY A 196 28.71 -1.59 -0.37
C GLY A 196 30.11 -1.72 0.24
N PHE A 197 30.72 -0.61 0.70
CA PHE A 197 32.00 -0.62 1.41
C PHE A 197 31.82 -0.25 2.88
N SER A 198 32.57 -0.92 3.76
CA SER A 198 32.66 -0.57 5.19
C SER A 198 33.55 0.64 5.39
N LEU A 199 32.94 1.80 5.64
CA LEU A 199 33.66 3.07 5.74
C LEU A 199 34.43 3.16 7.07
N ALA A 200 34.01 2.45 8.12
CA ALA A 200 34.73 2.36 9.38
C ALA A 200 36.10 1.68 9.24
N GLN A 201 36.23 0.64 8.39
CA GLN A 201 37.52 -0.02 8.14
C GLN A 201 38.52 0.89 7.41
N ILE A 202 38.03 1.81 6.56
CA ILE A 202 38.88 2.68 5.73
C ILE A 202 39.27 3.98 6.46
N THR A 203 38.40 4.52 7.32
CA THR A 203 38.53 5.91 7.82
C THR A 203 38.90 6.02 9.29
N PHE A 204 38.40 5.13 10.16
CA PHE A 204 38.61 5.19 11.60
C PHE A 204 38.89 3.79 12.13
N GLY A 205 40.16 3.39 12.10
CA GLY A 205 40.59 2.01 12.40
C GLY A 205 40.26 1.45 13.78
N HIS A 206 39.42 2.08 14.62
CA HIS A 206 39.06 1.63 15.98
C HIS A 206 37.60 1.96 16.42
N PHE A 207 36.74 2.56 15.58
CA PHE A 207 35.34 2.81 15.96
C PHE A 207 34.38 1.84 15.25
N ASN A 208 34.25 0.63 15.80
CA ASN A 208 33.24 -0.33 15.36
C ASN A 208 31.86 0.05 15.95
N PHE A 209 31.10 0.85 15.21
CA PHE A 209 29.64 0.93 15.38
C PHE A 209 28.92 -0.21 14.63
N GLN A 210 29.57 -1.36 14.46
CA GLN A 210 28.98 -2.55 13.84
C GLN A 210 28.07 -3.25 14.87
N LEU A 211 26.81 -2.81 14.98
CA LEU A 211 25.82 -3.49 15.81
C LEU A 211 25.37 -4.83 15.16
N PHE A 212 25.45 -4.91 13.83
CA PHE A 212 25.12 -6.09 13.04
C PHE A 212 26.00 -6.18 11.79
N ASP A 213 26.83 -7.24 11.68
CA ASP A 213 27.46 -7.62 10.42
C ASP A 213 26.48 -8.49 9.60
N PRO A 214 25.91 -8.00 8.49
CA PRO A 214 25.01 -8.79 7.65
C PRO A 214 25.72 -9.99 7.01
N VAL A 215 27.04 -9.91 6.82
CA VAL A 215 27.86 -10.93 6.13
C VAL A 215 28.33 -12.06 7.05
N SER A 216 28.31 -11.87 8.38
CA SER A 216 28.75 -12.94 9.30
C SER A 216 27.70 -14.06 9.37
N ASN A 217 28.13 -15.33 9.46
CA ASN A 217 27.24 -16.49 9.61
C ASN A 217 26.26 -16.36 10.80
N SER A 218 26.68 -15.65 11.86
CA SER A 218 25.83 -15.37 13.02
C SER A 218 24.84 -14.22 12.81
N GLY A 219 25.15 -13.29 11.90
CA GLY A 219 24.31 -12.18 11.49
C GLY A 219 23.17 -12.62 10.58
N VAL A 220 23.46 -13.46 9.58
CA VAL A 220 22.45 -14.00 8.65
C VAL A 220 21.34 -14.75 9.40
N ALA A 221 21.69 -15.60 10.38
CA ALA A 221 20.70 -16.34 11.16
C ALA A 221 19.79 -15.40 11.98
N LYS A 222 20.34 -14.33 12.56
CA LYS A 222 19.57 -13.32 13.29
C LYS A 222 18.69 -12.49 12.35
N LEU A 223 19.20 -12.09 11.19
CA LEU A 223 18.43 -11.38 10.16
C LEU A 223 17.26 -12.22 9.64
N LEU A 224 17.48 -13.52 9.40
CA LEU A 224 16.44 -14.46 8.99
C LEU A 224 15.35 -14.58 10.07
N LEU A 225 15.75 -14.63 11.35
CA LEU A 225 14.83 -14.66 12.47
C LEU A 225 14.00 -13.36 12.56
N TYR A 226 14.64 -12.20 12.43
CA TYR A 226 13.94 -10.91 12.39
C TYR A 226 12.98 -10.83 11.20
N ALA A 227 13.38 -11.30 10.02
CA ALA A 227 12.50 -11.35 8.87
C ALA A 227 11.28 -12.24 9.10
N GLY A 228 11.47 -13.41 9.74
CA GLY A 228 10.37 -14.26 10.20
C GLY A 228 9.42 -13.54 11.15
N TYR A 229 9.95 -12.79 12.12
CA TYR A 229 9.12 -11.95 13.02
C TYR A 229 8.40 -10.83 12.29
N THR A 230 9.04 -10.16 11.32
CA THR A 230 8.37 -9.15 10.51
C THR A 230 7.25 -9.76 9.66
N GLY A 231 7.45 -10.95 9.10
CA GLY A 231 6.42 -11.66 8.34
C GLY A 231 5.25 -12.06 9.22
N LEU A 232 5.51 -12.60 10.42
CA LEU A 232 4.48 -12.91 11.41
C LEU A 232 3.68 -11.67 11.81
N ALA A 233 4.36 -10.53 12.04
CA ALA A 233 3.72 -9.27 12.40
C ALA A 233 2.80 -8.77 11.27
N MET A 234 3.23 -8.84 10.01
CA MET A 234 2.43 -8.41 8.85
C MET A 234 1.23 -9.32 8.60
N VAL A 235 1.42 -10.64 8.69
CA VAL A 235 0.33 -11.61 8.59
C VAL A 235 -0.69 -11.41 9.72
N SER A 236 -0.21 -11.17 10.94
CA SER A 236 -1.06 -10.85 12.08
C SER A 236 -1.88 -9.57 11.87
N LEU A 237 -1.27 -8.53 11.30
CA LEU A 237 -1.94 -7.28 10.95
C LEU A 237 -3.03 -7.52 9.90
N GLY A 238 -2.73 -8.32 8.87
CA GLY A 238 -3.71 -8.73 7.84
C GLY A 238 -4.93 -9.42 8.43
N PHE A 239 -4.74 -10.41 9.32
CA PHE A 239 -5.87 -11.06 9.99
C PHE A 239 -6.62 -10.12 10.93
N LEU A 240 -5.92 -9.22 11.64
CA LEU A 240 -6.57 -8.23 12.50
C LEU A 240 -7.50 -7.31 11.69
N PHE A 241 -7.05 -6.82 10.54
CA PHE A 241 -7.92 -6.06 9.62
C PHE A 241 -9.06 -6.90 9.09
N GLY A 242 -8.81 -8.16 8.77
CA GLY A 242 -9.86 -9.09 8.38
C GLY A 242 -10.94 -9.26 9.45
N VAL A 243 -10.56 -9.36 10.73
CA VAL A 243 -11.49 -9.48 11.87
C VAL A 243 -12.29 -8.19 12.05
N VAL A 244 -11.62 -7.02 12.06
CA VAL A 244 -12.30 -5.73 12.22
C VAL A 244 -13.27 -5.47 11.05
N ASN A 245 -12.88 -5.83 9.83
CA ASN A 245 -13.76 -5.71 8.66
C ASN A 245 -15.00 -6.61 8.78
N SER A 246 -14.82 -7.90 9.08
CA SER A 246 -15.93 -8.83 9.24
C SER A 246 -16.86 -8.47 10.40
N LEU A 247 -16.34 -7.86 11.48
CA LEU A 247 -17.16 -7.31 12.57
C LEU A 247 -17.97 -6.09 12.12
N THR A 248 -17.38 -5.22 11.30
CA THR A 248 -18.05 -4.03 10.75
C THR A 248 -19.19 -4.41 9.81
N GLU A 249 -19.02 -5.47 9.02
CA GLU A 249 -20.05 -6.04 8.17
C GLU A 249 -21.10 -6.89 8.93
N GLY A 250 -20.92 -7.12 10.24
CA GLY A 250 -21.82 -7.92 11.07
C GLY A 250 -21.71 -9.45 10.89
N LYS A 251 -20.74 -9.93 10.12
CA LYS A 251 -20.50 -11.36 9.83
C LYS A 251 -19.67 -12.02 10.93
N LYS A 252 -20.33 -12.35 12.05
CA LYS A 252 -19.68 -12.92 13.25
C LYS A 252 -18.92 -14.24 12.99
N ARG A 253 -19.44 -15.10 12.10
CA ARG A 253 -18.82 -16.40 11.77
C ARG A 253 -17.45 -16.22 11.11
N GLU A 254 -17.34 -15.33 10.13
CA GLU A 254 -16.09 -15.03 9.44
C GLU A 254 -15.08 -14.33 10.37
N ALA A 255 -15.55 -13.46 11.26
CA ALA A 255 -14.69 -12.80 12.24
C ALA A 255 -14.01 -13.81 13.19
N ILE A 256 -14.76 -14.83 13.65
CA ILE A 256 -14.21 -15.90 14.50
C ILE A 256 -13.19 -16.71 13.71
N ALA A 257 -13.49 -17.08 12.46
CA ALA A 257 -12.58 -17.87 11.63
C ALA A 257 -11.23 -17.17 11.42
N LYS A 258 -11.25 -15.87 11.09
CA LYS A 258 -10.04 -15.04 10.97
C LYS A 258 -9.28 -14.89 12.29
N GLY A 259 -10.00 -14.89 13.43
CA GLY A 259 -9.39 -14.94 14.76
C GLY A 259 -8.66 -16.26 15.03
N ILE A 260 -9.25 -17.39 14.63
CA ILE A 260 -8.61 -18.71 14.73
C ILE A 260 -7.36 -18.78 13.85
N TRP A 261 -7.41 -18.23 12.63
CA TRP A 261 -6.25 -18.10 11.75
C TRP A 261 -5.10 -17.32 12.38
N LEU A 262 -5.40 -16.23 13.09
CA LEU A 262 -4.40 -15.45 13.81
C LEU A 262 -3.71 -16.30 14.91
N VAL A 263 -4.50 -17.02 15.71
CA VAL A 263 -3.95 -17.89 16.76
C VAL A 263 -3.12 -19.03 16.14
N LEU A 264 -3.59 -19.63 15.05
CA LEU A 264 -2.87 -20.68 14.33
C LEU A 264 -1.52 -20.18 13.79
N ALA A 265 -1.46 -18.95 13.27
CA ALA A 265 -0.22 -18.34 12.80
C ALA A 265 0.83 -18.23 13.93
N TRP A 266 0.39 -17.80 15.12
CA TRP A 266 1.25 -17.69 16.30
C TRP A 266 1.66 -19.05 16.85
N ASP A 267 0.74 -20.02 16.88
CA ASP A 267 1.02 -21.39 17.32
C ASP A 267 2.10 -22.04 16.45
N ILE A 268 1.96 -21.97 15.12
CA ILE A 268 2.96 -22.50 14.17
C ILE A 268 4.30 -21.76 14.31
N ALA A 269 4.28 -20.43 14.44
CA ALA A 269 5.50 -19.65 14.57
C ALA A 269 6.26 -19.95 15.87
N LEU A 270 5.55 -20.07 17.00
CA LEU A 270 6.14 -20.41 18.29
C LEU A 270 6.66 -21.85 18.31
N ALA A 271 5.92 -22.80 17.71
CA ALA A 271 6.36 -24.18 17.55
C ALA A 271 7.65 -24.26 16.72
N GLY A 272 7.71 -23.52 15.60
CA GLY A 272 8.91 -23.41 14.76
C GLY A 272 10.10 -22.82 15.51
N LEU A 273 9.90 -21.76 16.30
CA LEU A 273 10.94 -21.12 17.09
C LEU A 273 11.50 -22.04 18.19
N ALA A 274 10.61 -22.76 18.87
CA ALA A 274 10.98 -23.68 19.93
C ALA A 274 11.73 -24.91 19.40
N LEU A 275 11.45 -25.32 18.15
CA LEU A 275 12.22 -26.33 17.42
C LEU A 275 13.61 -25.81 17.04
N LEU A 276 13.73 -24.57 16.57
CA LEU A 276 15.03 -23.95 16.23
C LEU A 276 15.96 -23.79 17.45
N HIS A 277 15.41 -23.45 18.61
CA HIS A 277 16.18 -23.36 19.86
C HIS A 277 16.49 -24.72 20.51
N LYS A 278 16.14 -25.84 19.84
CA LYS A 278 16.25 -27.21 20.37
C LYS A 278 15.55 -27.42 21.71
N GLN A 279 14.57 -26.57 22.05
CA GLN A 279 13.74 -26.74 23.26
C GLN A 279 12.72 -27.86 23.08
N ILE A 280 12.38 -28.17 21.83
CA ILE A 280 11.38 -29.15 21.44
C ILE A 280 12.01 -30.13 20.45
N THR A 281 11.75 -31.42 20.65
CA THR A 281 12.09 -32.46 19.66
C THR A 281 10.83 -32.88 18.91
N ILE A 282 11.00 -33.38 17.68
CA ILE A 282 9.87 -33.80 16.82
C ILE A 282 9.06 -34.93 17.48
N ASN A 283 9.66 -35.69 18.41
CA ASN A 283 8.98 -36.78 19.09
C ASN A 283 8.05 -36.26 20.20
N PRO A 284 6.72 -36.40 20.06
CA PRO A 284 5.76 -35.90 21.04
C PRO A 284 5.81 -36.64 22.38
N VAL A 285 6.47 -37.81 22.44
CA VAL A 285 6.66 -38.58 23.68
C VAL A 285 7.87 -38.06 24.48
N ALA A 286 8.86 -37.47 23.79
CA ALA A 286 10.09 -37.01 24.43
C ALA A 286 9.95 -35.61 25.07
N THR A 287 9.09 -34.76 24.50
CA THR A 287 8.85 -33.40 24.98
C THR A 287 7.34 -33.11 25.03
N PRO A 288 6.71 -33.02 26.21
CA PRO A 288 5.27 -32.77 26.36
C PRO A 288 4.79 -31.48 25.65
N LEU A 289 5.67 -30.49 25.56
CA LEU A 289 5.43 -29.23 24.84
C LEU A 289 5.11 -29.44 23.35
N THR A 290 5.75 -30.40 22.66
CA THR A 290 5.44 -30.69 21.24
C THR A 290 4.00 -31.16 21.08
N GLY A 291 3.52 -31.99 22.01
CA GLY A 291 2.16 -32.51 22.01
C GLY A 291 1.11 -31.41 22.22
N VAL A 292 1.43 -30.39 23.02
CA VAL A 292 0.55 -29.23 23.22
C VAL A 292 0.41 -28.42 21.94
N PHE A 293 1.52 -28.02 21.30
CA PHE A 293 1.47 -27.26 20.04
C PHE A 293 0.74 -28.04 18.93
N LEU A 294 1.07 -29.32 18.74
CA LEU A 294 0.38 -30.15 17.75
C LEU A 294 -1.12 -30.31 18.06
N GLY A 295 -1.47 -30.52 19.33
CA GLY A 295 -2.87 -30.63 19.75
C GLY A 295 -3.65 -29.35 19.50
N VAL A 296 -3.07 -28.19 19.85
CA VAL A 296 -3.65 -26.87 19.61
C VAL A 296 -3.81 -26.63 18.12
N ALA A 297 -2.77 -26.86 17.31
CA ALA A 297 -2.83 -26.73 15.86
C ALA A 297 -3.97 -27.56 15.25
N VAL A 298 -4.11 -28.84 15.64
CA VAL A 298 -5.18 -29.71 15.13
C VAL A 298 -6.56 -29.17 15.50
N VAL A 299 -6.76 -28.73 16.74
CA VAL A 299 -8.04 -28.15 17.18
C VAL A 299 -8.37 -26.88 16.40
N LEU A 300 -7.39 -25.99 16.19
CA LEU A 300 -7.57 -24.75 15.44
C LEU A 300 -7.89 -25.03 13.97
N ILE A 301 -7.18 -25.98 13.33
CA ILE A 301 -7.44 -26.38 11.94
C ILE A 301 -8.85 -26.96 11.78
N LEU A 302 -9.29 -27.82 12.70
CA LEU A 302 -10.67 -28.33 12.71
C LEU A 302 -11.69 -27.21 12.93
N GLY A 303 -11.37 -26.24 13.79
CA GLY A 303 -12.18 -25.05 14.03
C GLY A 303 -12.36 -24.20 12.77
N VAL A 304 -11.28 -23.94 12.03
CA VAL A 304 -11.34 -23.25 10.73
C VAL A 304 -12.16 -24.07 9.73
N ALA A 305 -11.90 -25.37 9.62
CA ALA A 305 -12.61 -26.25 8.67
C ALA A 305 -14.12 -26.30 8.93
N ALA A 306 -14.56 -26.19 10.19
CA ALA A 306 -15.97 -26.10 10.55
C ALA A 306 -16.59 -24.73 10.19
N LEU A 307 -15.82 -23.64 10.27
CA LEU A 307 -16.32 -22.28 10.03
C LEU A 307 -16.26 -21.86 8.55
N GLU A 308 -15.19 -22.21 7.84
CA GLU A 308 -14.93 -21.82 6.44
C GLU A 308 -15.09 -22.99 5.45
N GLY A 309 -15.30 -24.21 5.95
CA GLY A 309 -15.42 -25.43 5.14
C GLY A 309 -14.09 -26.13 4.89
N GLY A 310 -14.11 -27.24 4.14
CA GLY A 310 -12.94 -28.09 3.90
C GLY A 310 -11.76 -27.43 3.18
N GLN A 311 -11.93 -26.24 2.63
CA GLN A 311 -10.86 -25.45 2.01
C GLN A 311 -9.86 -24.90 3.04
N GLY A 312 -10.30 -24.67 4.29
CA GLY A 312 -9.45 -24.10 5.33
C GLY A 312 -8.21 -24.95 5.69
N ALA A 313 -8.28 -26.27 5.52
CA ALA A 313 -7.13 -27.14 5.77
C ALA A 313 -6.00 -26.97 4.73
N ILE A 314 -6.36 -26.65 3.48
CA ILE A 314 -5.38 -26.45 2.39
C ILE A 314 -4.66 -25.10 2.57
N GLU A 315 -5.36 -24.10 3.11
CA GLU A 315 -4.84 -22.75 3.31
C GLU A 315 -3.76 -22.67 4.39
N VAL A 316 -3.65 -23.66 5.28
CA VAL A 316 -2.65 -23.68 6.37
C VAL A 316 -1.22 -23.67 5.80
N MET A 317 -1.01 -24.39 4.69
CA MET A 317 0.28 -24.37 4.01
C MET A 317 0.59 -22.98 3.42
N SER A 318 -0.44 -22.28 2.94
CA SER A 318 -0.30 -20.92 2.43
C SER A 318 0.09 -19.95 3.54
N LEU A 319 -0.46 -20.11 4.74
CA LEU A 319 -0.12 -19.29 5.91
C LEU A 319 1.38 -19.34 6.22
N VAL A 320 1.95 -20.56 6.28
CA VAL A 320 3.39 -20.75 6.51
C VAL A 320 4.21 -20.14 5.37
N SER A 321 3.77 -20.35 4.13
CA SER A 321 4.40 -19.75 2.95
C SER A 321 4.41 -18.21 3.00
N HIS A 322 3.31 -17.60 3.42
CA HIS A 322 3.20 -16.14 3.54
C HIS A 322 4.15 -15.58 4.61
N ILE A 323 4.30 -16.24 5.77
CA ILE A 323 5.24 -15.83 6.81
C ILE A 323 6.68 -16.00 6.31
N LEU A 324 7.02 -17.16 5.75
CA LEU A 324 8.37 -17.46 5.27
C LEU A 324 8.77 -16.64 4.04
N SER A 325 7.82 -16.18 3.22
CA SER A 325 8.11 -15.33 2.04
C SER A 325 8.87 -14.04 2.42
N TYR A 326 8.69 -13.53 3.64
CA TYR A 326 9.42 -12.35 4.14
C TYR A 326 10.91 -12.60 4.33
N THR A 327 11.37 -13.86 4.40
CA THR A 327 12.81 -14.17 4.38
C THR A 327 13.50 -13.69 3.10
N ARG A 328 12.75 -13.48 2.01
CA ARG A 328 13.25 -12.88 0.77
C ARG A 328 13.84 -11.49 0.99
N LEU A 329 13.39 -10.75 2.00
CA LEU A 329 13.96 -9.44 2.35
C LEU A 329 15.44 -9.55 2.68
N VAL A 330 15.81 -10.58 3.44
CA VAL A 330 17.20 -10.88 3.79
C VAL A 330 17.97 -11.32 2.56
N GLY A 331 17.36 -12.13 1.69
CA GLY A 331 17.99 -12.54 0.44
C GLY A 331 18.20 -11.44 -0.59
N ILE A 332 17.53 -10.29 -0.47
CA ILE A 332 17.77 -9.09 -1.30
C ILE A 332 18.83 -8.18 -0.66
N LEU A 333 18.89 -8.15 0.67
CA LEU A 333 19.86 -7.37 1.43
C LEU A 333 21.28 -7.94 1.35
N LEU A 334 21.42 -9.27 1.36
CA LEU A 334 22.70 -10.00 1.25
C LEU A 334 23.22 -10.04 -0.20
#